data_AF-G8TWL9-F1
#
_entry.id   AF-G8TWL9-F1
#
_cell.length_a   1.000
_cell.length_b   1.000
_cell.length_c   1.000
_cell.angle_alpha   90.00
_cell.angle_beta   90.00
_cell.angle_gamma   90.00
#
_symmetry.space_group_name_H-M   'P 1'
#
loop_
_entity.id
_entity.type
_entity.pdbx_description
1 polymer ?
#
loop_
_entity_poly.entity_id
_entity_poly.type
_entity_poly.pdbx_seq_one_letter_code
_entity_poly.pdbx_strand_id
1 'polypeptide(L)'
;MGFKEILRHPAPWGPKTIRGFREAGIVTLVMVMLSYGLLWLGVQGKIGASVALSGQGVSLVVIIGSVVKAFKLRRQEIDAYEQSSDRP
;
A
#
# COMPACT_ATOMS: atom_id res chain seq x y z
N MET A 1 -16.46 11.24 0.48
CA MET A 1 -15.77 10.44 1.51
C MET A 1 -14.28 10.70 1.43
N GLY A 2 -13.76 11.49 2.36
CA GLY A 2 -12.32 11.72 2.50
C GLY A 2 -11.60 10.52 3.12
N PHE A 3 -10.27 10.46 2.96
CA PHE A 3 -9.39 9.46 3.58
C PHE A 3 -9.66 9.24 5.07
N LYS A 4 -9.90 10.34 5.80
CA LYS A 4 -10.17 10.35 7.24
C LYS A 4 -11.53 9.71 7.59
N GLU A 5 -12.53 9.83 6.72
CA GLU A 5 -13.86 9.24 6.91
C GLU A 5 -13.84 7.72 6.67
N ILE A 6 -13.11 7.25 5.65
CA ILE A 6 -12.99 5.81 5.36
C ILE A 6 -12.28 5.06 6.50
N LEU A 7 -11.30 5.72 7.14
CA LEU A 7 -10.56 5.15 8.27
C LEU A 7 -11.31 5.26 9.61
N ARG A 8 -12.14 6.29 9.79
CA ARG A 8 -12.95 6.49 11.01
C ARG A 8 -14.36 5.90 10.92
N HIS A 9 -14.72 5.27 9.80
CA HIS A 9 -16.02 4.65 9.64
C HIS A 9 -16.23 3.56 10.71
N PRO A 10 -17.38 3.51 11.40
CA PRO A 10 -17.66 2.55 12.47
C PRO A 10 -17.78 1.10 11.97
N ALA A 11 -17.70 0.87 10.66
CA ALA A 11 -17.70 -0.47 10.09
C ALA A 11 -16.55 -1.30 10.70
N PRO A 12 -16.81 -2.53 11.18
CA PRO A 12 -15.76 -3.39 11.73
C PRO A 12 -14.66 -3.61 10.69
N TRP A 13 -13.41 -3.66 11.14
CA TRP A 13 -12.28 -3.97 10.27
C TRP A 13 -12.31 -5.44 9.92
N GLY A 14 -12.62 -5.77 8.66
CA GLY A 14 -12.63 -7.15 8.21
C GLY A 14 -11.23 -7.76 8.19
N PRO A 15 -11.11 -9.08 8.38
CA PRO A 15 -9.81 -9.77 8.33
C PRO A 15 -9.13 -9.63 6.95
N LYS A 16 -9.91 -9.41 5.88
CA LYS A 16 -9.40 -9.16 4.52
C LYS A 16 -8.73 -7.78 4.42
N THR A 17 -9.34 -6.72 4.94
CA THR A 17 -8.71 -5.40 4.97
C THR A 17 -7.46 -5.37 5.85
N ILE A 18 -7.49 -5.99 7.04
CA ILE A 18 -6.31 -6.07 7.91
C ILE A 18 -5.15 -6.77 7.19
N ARG A 19 -5.43 -7.88 6.50
CA ARG A 19 -4.42 -8.59 5.71
C ARG A 19 -3.90 -7.74 4.55
N GLY A 20 -4.78 -7.00 3.86
CA GLY A 20 -4.39 -6.08 2.79
C GLY A 20 -3.46 -4.95 3.27
N PHE A 21 -3.74 -4.35 4.43
CA PHE A 21 -2.85 -3.36 5.05
C PHE A 21 -1.52 -3.97 5.49
N ARG A 22 -1.54 -5.19 6.03
CA ARG A 22 -0.32 -5.90 6.42
C ARG A 22 0.56 -6.21 5.20
N GLU A 23 -0.04 -6.68 4.12
CA GLU A 23 0.66 -6.92 2.85
C GLU A 23 1.23 -5.62 2.28
N ALA A 24 0.47 -4.53 2.28
CA ALA A 24 0.98 -3.22 1.85
C ALA A 24 2.16 -2.73 2.71
N GLY A 25 2.10 -2.94 4.03
CA GLY A 25 3.19 -2.63 4.95
C GLY A 25 4.46 -3.46 4.67
N ILE A 26 4.31 -4.77 4.45
CA ILE A 26 5.43 -5.67 4.12
C ILE A 26 6.03 -5.27 2.77
N VAL A 27 5.21 -5.03 1.75
CA VAL A 27 5.67 -4.59 0.43
C VAL A 27 6.44 -3.28 0.54
N THR A 28 5.94 -2.33 1.31
CA THR A 28 6.63 -1.06 1.56
C THR A 28 7.99 -1.29 2.22
N LEU A 29 8.05 -2.12 3.26
CA LEU A 29 9.31 -2.44 3.94
C LEU A 29 10.33 -3.09 3.00
N VAL A 30 9.90 -4.06 2.20
CA VAL A 30 10.75 -4.74 1.22
C VAL A 30 11.27 -3.76 0.17
N MET A 31 10.39 -2.89 -0.35
CA MET A 31 10.76 -1.89 -1.35
C MET A 31 11.75 -0.85 -0.80
N VAL A 32 11.61 -0.46 0.47
CA VAL A 32 12.58 0.44 1.14
C VAL A 32 13.94 -0.25 1.28
N MET A 33 13.98 -1.52 1.71
CA MET A 33 15.23 -2.28 1.79
C MET A 33 15.91 -2.46 0.43
N LEU A 34 15.13 -2.78 -0.61
CA LEU A 34 15.65 -2.90 -1.98
C LEU A 34 16.16 -1.55 -2.51
N SER A 35 15.44 -0.47 -2.25
CA SER A 35 15.86 0.89 -2.64
C SER A 35 17.17 1.29 -1.95
N TYR A 36 17.31 0.95 -0.67
CA TYR A 36 18.55 1.18 0.07
C TYR A 36 19.71 0.34 -0.48
N GLY A 37 19.48 -0.93 -0.82
CA GLY A 37 20.48 -1.78 -1.48
C GLY A 37 20.91 -1.25 -2.86
N LEU A 38 19.96 -0.77 -3.66
CA LEU A 38 20.24 -0.12 -4.95
C LEU A 38 21.07 1.16 -4.79
N LEU A 39 20.75 1.99 -3.79
CA LEU A 39 21.54 3.17 -3.45
C LEU A 39 22.96 2.79 -3.04
N TRP A 40 23.12 1.76 -2.21
CA TRP A 40 24.43 1.29 -1.78
C TRP A 40 25.29 0.81 -2.96
N LEU A 41 24.70 0.04 -3.88
CA LEU A 41 25.37 -0.41 -5.10
C LEU A 41 25.69 0.75 -6.05
N GLY A 42 24.83 1.78 -6.08
CA GLY A 42 25.09 3.03 -6.80
C GLY A 42 26.26 3.82 -6.21
N VAL A 43 26.37 3.93 -4.88
CA VAL A 43 27.51 4.57 -4.18
C VAL A 43 28.81 3.82 -4.44
N GLN A 44 28.78 2.50 -4.56
CA GLN A 44 29.95 1.69 -4.96
C GLN A 44 30.32 1.84 -6.45
N GLY A 45 29.58 2.62 -7.23
CA GLY A 45 29.78 2.76 -8.67
C GLY A 45 29.44 1.50 -9.48
N LYS A 46 28.79 0.51 -8.87
CA LYS A 46 28.42 -0.76 -9.52
C LYS A 46 27.16 -0.64 -10.38
N ILE A 47 26.37 0.41 -10.17
CA ILE A 47 25.11 0.65 -10.87
C ILE A 47 25.07 2.10 -11.32
N GLY A 48 24.68 2.34 -12.57
CA GLY A 48 24.48 3.70 -13.11
C GLY A 48 23.34 4.42 -12.40
N ALA A 49 23.49 5.74 -12.22
CA ALA A 49 22.49 6.59 -11.56
C ALA A 49 21.08 6.45 -12.16
N SER A 50 20.97 6.19 -13.46
CA SER A 50 19.71 5.95 -14.17
C SER A 50 18.96 4.70 -13.68
N VAL A 51 19.67 3.62 -13.34
CA VAL A 51 19.08 2.37 -12.83
C VAL A 51 18.68 2.52 -11.36
N ALA A 52 19.46 3.26 -10.57
CA ALA A 52 19.08 3.59 -9.20
C ALA A 52 17.81 4.45 -9.16
N LEU A 53 17.71 5.47 -10.02
CA LEU A 53 16.53 6.33 -10.17
C LEU A 53 15.30 5.55 -10.65
N SER A 54 15.45 4.69 -11.67
CA SER A 54 14.32 3.89 -12.16
C SER A 54 13.84 2.88 -11.12
N GLY A 55 14.75 2.24 -10.37
CA GLY A 55 14.41 1.34 -9.27
C GLY A 55 13.64 2.03 -8.14
N GLN A 56 14.02 3.26 -7.80
CA GLN A 56 13.26 4.07 -6.83
C GLN A 56 11.88 4.46 -7.38
N GLY A 57 11.78 4.85 -8.65
CA GLY A 57 10.51 5.18 -9.30
C GLY A 57 9.53 3.99 -9.27
N VAL A 58 10.00 2.79 -9.63
CA VAL A 58 9.18 1.56 -9.57
C VAL A 58 8.74 1.26 -8.14
N SER A 59 9.65 1.36 -7.17
CA SER A 59 9.34 1.14 -5.76
C SER A 59 8.22 2.05 -5.27
N LEU A 60 8.24 3.32 -5.67
CA LEU A 60 7.24 4.31 -5.30
C LEU A 60 5.86 4.00 -5.91
N VAL A 61 5.83 3.60 -7.18
CA VAL A 61 4.60 3.17 -7.87
C VAL A 61 4.00 1.93 -7.20
N VAL A 62 4.83 0.95 -6.82
CA VAL A 62 4.37 -0.26 -6.12
C VAL A 62 3.78 0.07 -4.75
N ILE A 63 4.44 0.96 -3.99
CA ILE A 63 3.93 1.41 -2.69
C ILE A 63 2.58 2.10 -2.87
N ILE A 64 2.47 3.08 -3.76
CA ILE A 64 1.20 3.79 -4.03
C ILE A 64 0.11 2.80 -4.45
N GLY A 65 0.42 1.88 -5.38
CA GLY A 65 -0.53 0.87 -5.85
C GLY A 65 -1.04 -0.04 -4.73
N SER A 66 -0.15 -0.48 -3.84
CA SER A 66 -0.51 -1.31 -2.68
C SER A 66 -1.38 -0.58 -1.67
N VAL A 67 -1.11 0.70 -1.42
CA VAL A 67 -1.94 1.57 -0.57
C VAL A 67 -3.33 1.77 -1.20
N VAL A 68 -3.40 2.13 -2.49
CA VAL A 68 -4.67 2.30 -3.21
C VAL A 68 -5.50 1.01 -3.22
N LYS A 69 -4.85 -0.15 -3.35
CA LYS A 69 -5.53 -1.46 -3.26
C LYS A 69 -6.12 -1.70 -1.87
N ALA A 70 -5.38 -1.40 -0.80
CA ALA A 70 -5.89 -1.48 0.56
C ALA A 70 -7.08 -0.53 0.79
N PHE A 71 -7.05 0.67 0.20
CA PHE A 71 -8.19 1.60 0.23
C PHE A 71 -9.42 1.08 -0.50
N LYS A 72 -9.24 0.49 -1.69
CA LYS A 72 -10.35 -0.12 -2.44
C LYS A 72 -11.00 -1.26 -1.65
N LEU A 73 -10.21 -2.10 -0.99
CA LEU A 73 -10.71 -3.17 -0.12
C LEU A 73 -11.52 -2.61 1.06
N ARG A 74 -11.02 -1.56 1.72
CA ARG A 74 -11.76 -0.92 2.83
C ARG A 74 -13.08 -0.32 2.36
N ARG A 75 -13.11 0.29 1.18
CA ARG A 75 -14.33 0.87 0.61
C ARG A 75 -15.37 -0.21 0.29
N GLN A 76 -14.95 -1.32 -0.32
CA GLN A 76 -15.83 -2.47 -0.58
C GLN A 76 -16.39 -3.09 0.71
N GLU A 77 -15.62 -3.16 1.79
CA GLU A 77 -16.11 -3.63 3.09
C GLU A 77 -17.15 -2.68 3.72
N ILE A 78 -16.97 -1.37 3.56
CA ILE A 78 -17.95 -0.36 4.03
C ILE A 78 -19.26 -0.50 3.23
N ASP A 79 -19.17 -0.55 1.90
CA ASP A 79 -20.35 -0.69 1.03
C ASP A 79 -21.10 -2.01 1.33
N ALA A 80 -20.38 -3.11 1.58
CA ALA A 80 -20.98 -4.38 1.96
C ALA A 80 -21.63 -4.35 3.34
N TYR A 81 -21.05 -3.63 4.31
CA TYR A 81 -21.62 -3.46 5.64
C TYR A 81 -22.91 -2.64 5.59
N GLU A 82 -22.92 -1.51 4.88
CA GLU A 82 -24.13 -0.68 4.68
C GLU A 82 -25.25 -1.49 4.00
N GLN A 83 -24.92 -2.25 2.96
CA GLN A 83 -25.89 -3.08 2.25
C GLN A 83 -26.45 -4.25 3.11
N SER A 84 -25.65 -4.78 4.03
CA SER A 84 -26.11 -5.80 4.98
C SER A 84 -26.94 -5.23 6.14
N SER A 85 -26.68 -3.98 6.54
CA SER A 85 -27.42 -3.30 7.61
C SER A 85 -28.78 -2.76 7.15
N ASP A 86 -28.97 -2.56 5.85
CA ASP A 86 -30.21 -2.07 5.23
C ASP A 86 -31.19 -3.21 4.88
N ARG A 87 -30.80 -4.48 5.11
CA ARG A 87 -31.71 -5.63 5.03
C ARG A 87 -32.15 -6.01 6.45
N PRO A 88 -33.41 -5.76 6.85
CA PRO A 88 -33.94 -6.09 8.17
C PRO A 88 -34.04 -7.60 8.42
#